data_AF-A0A7R9QKD5-F1
#
_entry.id   AF-A0A7R9QKD5-F1
#
_cell.length_a   1.000
_cell.length_b   1.000
_cell.length_c   1.000
_cell.angle_alpha   90.00
_cell.angle_beta   90.00
_cell.angle_gamma   90.00
#
_symmetry.space_group_name_H-M   'P 1'
#
loop_
_entity.id
_entity.type
_entity.pdbx_description
1 polymer ?
#
loop_
_entity_poly.entity_id
_entity_poly.type
_entity_poly.pdbx_seq_one_letter_code
_entity_poly.pdbx_strand_id
1 'polypeptide(L)'
;CSYGDRCCHSHDLQEYHRQGLRPADIGDTCYLYDRYGKCPYGVICRFGGQHLADGYTNVVDEDKWRRMEAEKRCDNLLAKELQLRLRKRTYDFAASKEVCDRLQRCDSAADTAYQALKSAPRVKPTVGAGGERQSKSVDFAGKTYLAPLTTVGNLPFRRVCKRLGADITCGEMAMASNLLEGQQSEWALLRRHPSEDIFGVQICGANPQVMSRCAQLLHETCSVDFIDVNMGC
;
A
#
# COMPACT_ATOMS: atom_id res chain seq x y z
N CYS A 1 -23.61 -10.07 14.99
CA CYS A 1 -22.50 -10.78 14.30
C CYS A 1 -23.01 -11.33 12.97
N SER A 2 -22.25 -11.25 11.87
CA SER A 2 -22.64 -11.81 10.56
C SER A 2 -22.79 -13.33 10.56
N TYR A 3 -22.25 -14.00 11.58
CA TYR A 3 -22.34 -15.44 11.77
C TYR A 3 -23.55 -15.88 12.62
N GLY A 4 -24.29 -14.92 13.21
CA GLY A 4 -25.45 -15.20 14.08
C GLY A 4 -25.09 -16.18 15.20
N ASP A 5 -25.96 -17.16 15.42
CA ASP A 5 -25.83 -18.18 16.48
C ASP A 5 -24.72 -19.20 16.22
N ARG A 6 -24.14 -19.24 15.01
CA ARG A 6 -22.97 -20.08 14.69
C ARG A 6 -21.65 -19.46 15.13
N CYS A 7 -21.68 -18.27 15.73
CA CYS A 7 -20.48 -17.60 16.16
C CYS A 7 -19.92 -18.25 17.44
N CYS A 8 -18.68 -18.71 17.40
CA CYS A 8 -17.96 -19.25 18.56
C CYS A 8 -17.25 -18.17 19.41
N HIS A 9 -17.46 -16.89 19.11
CA HIS A 9 -16.83 -15.78 19.81
C HIS A 9 -17.82 -15.10 20.77
N SER A 10 -17.34 -14.71 21.94
CA SER A 10 -18.12 -13.89 22.87
C SER A 10 -18.31 -12.48 22.32
N HIS A 11 -19.53 -11.97 22.38
CA HIS A 11 -19.90 -10.61 22.00
C HIS A 11 -20.28 -9.74 23.20
N ASP A 12 -20.21 -10.29 24.42
CA ASP A 12 -20.51 -9.58 25.64
C ASP A 12 -19.23 -8.98 26.24
N LEU A 13 -19.10 -7.66 26.12
CA LEU A 13 -17.95 -6.92 26.64
C LEU A 13 -17.92 -6.89 28.18
N GLN A 14 -19.07 -6.95 28.84
CA GLN A 14 -19.12 -7.01 30.29
C GLN A 14 -18.64 -8.35 30.80
N GLU A 15 -19.06 -9.44 30.16
CA GLU A 15 -18.55 -10.78 30.46
C GLU A 15 -17.04 -10.85 30.24
N TYR A 16 -16.54 -10.33 29.12
CA TYR A 16 -15.12 -10.27 28.80
C TYR A 16 -14.30 -9.60 29.91
N HIS A 17 -14.81 -8.51 30.49
CA HIS A 17 -14.12 -7.82 31.59
C HIS A 17 -14.29 -8.55 32.94
N ARG A 18 -15.50 -9.06 33.23
CA ARG A 18 -15.80 -9.76 34.49
C ARG A 18 -15.01 -11.06 34.64
N GLN A 19 -14.82 -11.78 33.54
CA GLN A 19 -13.99 -12.98 33.51
C GLN A 19 -12.48 -12.68 33.64
N GLY A 20 -12.08 -11.41 33.71
CA GLY A 20 -10.68 -11.01 33.81
C GLY A 20 -9.85 -11.36 32.56
N LEU A 21 -10.49 -11.63 31.42
CA LEU A 21 -9.81 -11.94 30.16
C LEU A 21 -8.99 -10.75 29.64
N ARG A 22 -9.39 -9.54 30.03
CA ARG A 22 -8.57 -8.34 29.90
C ARG A 22 -7.81 -8.09 31.20
N PRO A 23 -6.47 -8.10 31.19
CA PRO A 23 -5.72 -7.78 32.40
C PRO A 23 -5.89 -6.31 32.80
N ALA A 24 -5.51 -5.94 34.03
CA ALA A 24 -5.54 -4.56 34.53
C ALA A 24 -4.65 -3.62 33.69
N ASP A 25 -4.99 -2.34 33.59
CA ASP A 25 -4.18 -1.40 32.81
C ASP A 25 -2.73 -1.30 33.33
N ILE A 26 -1.78 -1.10 32.42
CA ILE A 26 -0.36 -0.94 32.75
C ILE A 26 0.02 0.52 33.04
N GLY A 27 -0.94 1.44 32.92
CA GLY A 27 -0.79 2.86 33.23
C GLY A 27 -2.02 3.66 32.84
N ASP A 28 -2.02 4.95 33.20
CA ASP A 28 -3.21 5.79 33.12
C ASP A 28 -3.38 6.50 31.77
N THR A 29 -2.33 6.59 30.96
CA THR A 29 -2.33 7.35 29.71
C THR A 29 -2.06 6.46 28.51
N CYS A 30 -3.04 6.40 27.61
CA CYS A 30 -2.93 5.79 26.29
C CYS A 30 -2.35 6.79 25.30
N TYR A 31 -1.08 6.61 24.92
CA TYR A 31 -0.42 7.47 23.94
C TYR A 31 -1.12 7.55 22.58
N LEU A 32 -1.85 6.51 22.19
CA LEU A 32 -2.60 6.50 20.93
C LEU A 32 -3.86 7.36 21.01
N TYR A 33 -4.61 7.26 22.12
CA TYR A 33 -5.76 8.11 22.35
C TYR A 33 -5.33 9.56 22.57
N ASP A 34 -4.32 9.80 23.40
CA ASP A 34 -3.84 11.16 23.66
C ASP A 34 -3.34 11.85 22.38
N ARG A 35 -2.63 11.12 21.51
CA ARG A 35 -2.10 11.69 20.27
C ARG A 35 -3.14 11.82 19.16
N TYR A 36 -4.02 10.83 18.99
CA TYR A 36 -4.89 10.74 17.81
C TYR A 36 -6.36 10.97 18.12
N GLY A 37 -6.74 11.07 19.39
CA GLY A 37 -8.13 11.17 19.84
C GLY A 37 -8.92 9.87 19.79
N LYS A 38 -8.33 8.78 19.30
CA LYS A 38 -8.95 7.45 19.31
C LYS A 38 -7.89 6.37 19.34
N CYS A 39 -8.10 5.37 20.19
CA CYS A 39 -7.22 4.20 20.21
C CYS A 39 -7.77 3.12 19.27
N PRO A 40 -7.04 2.66 18.25
CA PRO A 40 -7.52 1.59 17.36
C PRO A 40 -7.68 0.24 18.07
N TYR A 41 -7.01 0.06 19.21
CA TYR A 41 -7.12 -1.16 20.03
C TYR A 41 -8.40 -1.19 20.89
N GLY A 42 -9.06 -0.06 21.13
CA GLY A 42 -10.32 -0.01 21.87
C GLY A 42 -10.30 -0.82 23.16
N VAL A 43 -11.25 -1.76 23.31
CA VAL A 43 -11.44 -2.56 24.53
C VAL A 43 -10.24 -3.45 24.90
N ILE A 44 -9.42 -3.86 23.92
CA ILE A 44 -8.23 -4.68 24.18
C ILE A 44 -6.98 -3.85 24.54
N CYS A 45 -7.08 -2.52 24.57
CA CYS A 45 -5.97 -1.65 24.95
C CYS A 45 -5.58 -1.84 26.42
N ARG A 46 -4.27 -1.89 26.69
CA ARG A 46 -3.65 -1.97 28.03
C ARG A 46 -3.58 -0.62 28.77
N PHE A 47 -4.13 0.42 28.17
CA PHE A 47 -4.29 1.77 28.73
C PHE A 47 -5.76 2.23 28.56
N GLY A 48 -6.68 1.26 28.57
CA GLY A 48 -8.06 1.47 28.18
C GLY A 48 -8.82 2.39 29.12
N GLY A 49 -8.46 2.44 30.41
CA GLY A 49 -9.11 3.27 31.41
C GLY A 49 -9.18 4.76 31.04
N GLN A 50 -8.25 5.27 30.22
CA GLN A 50 -8.30 6.66 29.74
C GLN A 50 -9.42 6.90 28.71
N HIS A 51 -9.74 5.90 27.89
CA HIS A 51 -10.51 6.10 26.65
C HIS A 51 -11.63 5.07 26.45
N LEU A 52 -12.00 4.33 27.50
CA LEU A 52 -13.14 3.45 27.54
C LEU A 52 -14.18 4.06 28.47
N ALA A 53 -15.32 4.45 27.91
CA ALA A 53 -16.46 4.91 28.70
C ALA A 53 -17.25 3.71 29.27
N ASP A 54 -18.33 4.02 29.99
CA ASP A 54 -19.26 3.02 30.50
C ASP A 54 -19.71 2.05 29.39
N GLY A 55 -19.76 0.76 29.73
CA GLY A 55 -20.01 -0.31 28.77
C GLY A 55 -18.84 -0.63 27.85
N TYR A 56 -17.62 -0.16 28.15
CA TYR A 56 -16.39 -0.42 27.40
C TYR A 56 -16.39 0.12 25.97
N THR A 57 -17.12 1.23 25.75
CA THR A 57 -17.18 1.90 24.46
C THR A 57 -15.92 2.74 24.26
N ASN A 58 -15.29 2.62 23.09
CA ASN A 58 -14.10 3.39 22.74
C ASN A 58 -14.47 4.85 22.44
N VAL A 59 -14.05 5.75 23.32
CA VAL A 59 -14.33 7.19 23.21
C VAL A 59 -13.48 7.80 22.11
N VAL A 60 -14.00 8.85 21.49
CA VAL A 60 -13.32 9.61 20.44
C VAL A 60 -13.27 11.09 20.85
N ASP A 61 -12.07 11.64 20.95
CA ASP A 61 -11.84 13.09 20.91
C ASP A 61 -11.93 13.52 19.45
N GLU A 62 -13.09 14.08 19.08
CA GLU A 62 -13.45 14.46 17.71
C GLU A 62 -12.48 15.48 17.11
N ASP A 63 -11.94 16.41 17.91
CA ASP A 63 -11.03 17.45 17.41
C ASP A 63 -9.64 16.90 17.10
N LYS A 64 -9.12 16.02 17.97
CA LYS A 64 -7.87 15.29 17.68
C LYS A 64 -8.07 14.32 16.52
N TRP A 65 -9.21 13.63 16.48
CA TRP A 65 -9.50 12.66 15.43
C TRP A 65 -9.64 13.31 14.05
N ARG A 66 -10.38 14.42 13.93
CA ARG A 66 -10.50 15.18 12.68
C ARG A 66 -9.16 15.72 12.19
N ARG A 67 -8.33 16.27 13.10
CA ARG A 67 -6.97 16.71 12.75
C ARG A 67 -6.11 15.55 12.26
N MET A 68 -6.24 14.39 12.88
CA MET A 68 -5.53 13.18 12.48
C MET A 68 -5.99 12.68 11.11
N GLU A 69 -7.30 12.64 10.85
CA GLU A 69 -7.86 12.25 9.55
C GLU A 69 -7.46 13.21 8.42
N ALA A 70 -7.35 14.51 8.73
CA ALA A 70 -6.85 15.51 7.79
C ALA A 70 -5.33 15.38 7.52
N GLU A 71 -4.58 14.75 8.42
CA GLU A 71 -3.13 14.55 8.26
C GLU A 71 -2.86 13.46 7.22
N LYS A 72 -2.46 13.87 6.01
CA LYS A 72 -2.08 12.94 4.94
C LYS A 72 -0.72 12.28 5.25
N ARG A 73 -0.75 11.16 5.99
CA ARG A 73 0.46 10.46 6.46
C ARG A 73 1.23 9.72 5.37
N CYS A 74 0.49 9.03 4.52
CA CYS A 74 1.07 8.25 3.44
C CYS A 74 0.09 8.03 2.29
N ASP A 75 0.64 7.96 1.09
CA ASP A 75 -0.04 7.50 -0.12
C ASP A 75 0.01 5.97 -0.24
N ASN A 76 -0.72 5.45 -1.24
CA ASN A 76 -0.72 4.04 -1.66
C ASN A 76 -1.32 3.07 -0.63
N LEU A 77 -2.25 3.56 0.18
CA LEU A 77 -3.08 2.71 1.02
C LEU A 77 -4.04 1.90 0.14
N LEU A 78 -4.07 0.58 0.36
CA LEU A 78 -4.99 -0.31 -0.35
C LEU A 78 -6.43 -0.03 0.07
N ALA A 79 -7.19 0.64 -0.79
CA ALA A 79 -8.61 0.87 -0.61
C ALA A 79 -9.38 -0.47 -0.58
N LYS A 80 -10.42 -0.57 0.26
CA LYS A 80 -11.21 -1.80 0.40
C LYS A 80 -11.90 -2.22 -0.89
N GLU A 81 -12.41 -1.25 -1.65
CA GLU A 81 -13.04 -1.52 -2.94
C GLU A 81 -12.04 -2.13 -3.94
N LEU A 82 -10.84 -1.55 -4.03
CA LEU A 82 -9.77 -2.09 -4.88
C LEU A 82 -9.38 -3.52 -4.45
N GLN A 83 -9.20 -3.74 -3.14
CA GLN A 83 -8.92 -5.07 -2.60
C GLN A 83 -9.99 -6.10 -2.98
N LEU A 84 -11.27 -5.73 -2.91
CA LEU A 84 -12.37 -6.60 -3.28
C LEU A 84 -12.35 -6.91 -4.79
N ARG A 85 -12.10 -5.91 -5.64
CA ARG A 85 -11.97 -6.10 -7.09
C ARG A 85 -10.83 -7.04 -7.46
N LEU A 86 -9.68 -6.89 -6.82
CA LEU A 86 -8.52 -7.77 -7.01
C LEU A 86 -8.84 -9.21 -6.59
N ARG A 87 -9.38 -9.41 -5.39
CA ARG A 87 -9.73 -10.75 -4.86
C ARG A 87 -10.84 -11.45 -5.65
N LYS A 88 -11.82 -10.69 -6.15
CA LYS A 88 -12.89 -11.20 -7.02
C LYS A 88 -12.47 -11.32 -8.48
N ARG A 89 -11.24 -10.91 -8.84
CA ARG A 89 -10.72 -10.90 -10.21
C ARG A 89 -11.59 -10.09 -11.18
N THR A 90 -12.13 -8.97 -10.71
CA THR A 90 -12.96 -8.03 -11.49
C THR A 90 -12.27 -6.70 -11.81
N TYR A 91 -10.96 -6.60 -11.53
CA TYR A 91 -10.16 -5.47 -11.99
C TYR A 91 -9.93 -5.55 -13.50
N ASP A 92 -9.99 -4.42 -14.20
CA ASP A 92 -9.83 -4.37 -15.65
C ASP A 92 -8.35 -4.29 -16.05
N PHE A 93 -7.90 -5.28 -16.80
CA PHE A 93 -6.53 -5.41 -17.29
C PHE A 93 -6.45 -5.37 -18.82
N ALA A 94 -7.41 -4.72 -19.49
CA ALA A 94 -7.45 -4.63 -20.95
C ALA A 94 -6.17 -4.03 -21.55
N ALA A 95 -5.63 -2.96 -20.96
CA ALA A 95 -4.42 -2.29 -21.48
C ALA A 95 -3.18 -3.20 -21.42
N SER A 96 -2.93 -3.85 -20.28
CA SER A 96 -1.82 -4.81 -20.16
C SER A 96 -2.00 -6.01 -21.07
N LYS A 97 -3.23 -6.52 -21.23
CA LYS A 97 -3.54 -7.60 -22.17
C LYS A 97 -3.20 -7.21 -23.61
N GLU A 98 -3.61 -6.02 -24.06
CA GLU A 98 -3.31 -5.54 -25.42
C GLU A 98 -1.80 -5.45 -25.69
N VAL A 99 -1.02 -4.92 -24.73
CA VAL A 99 0.44 -4.82 -24.83
C VAL A 99 1.07 -6.21 -24.96
N CYS A 100 0.62 -7.14 -24.14
CA CYS A 100 1.11 -8.51 -24.13
C CYS A 100 0.74 -9.28 -25.40
N ASP A 101 -0.48 -9.15 -25.90
CA ASP A 101 -0.92 -9.76 -27.17
C ASP A 101 -0.10 -9.20 -28.35
N ARG A 102 0.22 -7.90 -28.33
CA ARG A 102 1.08 -7.27 -29.34
C ARG A 102 2.51 -7.83 -29.30
N LEU A 103 3.09 -7.99 -28.11
CA LEU A 103 4.43 -8.57 -27.93
C LEU A 103 4.51 -9.99 -28.48
N GLN A 104 3.54 -10.85 -28.15
CA GLN A 104 3.50 -12.23 -28.63
C GLN A 104 3.40 -12.34 -30.15
N ARG A 105 2.72 -11.38 -30.82
CA ARG A 105 2.66 -11.34 -32.30
C ARG A 105 4.01 -10.99 -32.94
N CYS A 106 4.86 -10.25 -32.23
CA CYS A 106 6.16 -9.82 -32.74
C CYS A 106 7.29 -10.84 -32.48
N ASP A 107 7.13 -11.75 -31.52
CA ASP A 107 8.13 -12.79 -31.18
C ASP A 107 8.42 -13.80 -32.31
N SER A 108 7.68 -13.77 -33.43
CA SER A 108 8.04 -14.53 -34.64
C SER A 108 9.34 -14.04 -35.30
N ALA A 109 9.87 -12.89 -34.90
CA ALA A 109 11.25 -12.45 -35.16
C ALA A 109 11.68 -11.47 -34.04
N ALA A 110 12.41 -11.99 -33.04
CA ALA A 110 12.77 -11.30 -31.79
C ALA A 110 13.40 -9.90 -31.96
N ASP A 111 14.15 -9.66 -33.05
CA ASP A 111 14.75 -8.35 -33.34
C ASP A 111 13.73 -7.29 -33.75
N THR A 112 12.70 -7.67 -34.51
CA THR A 112 11.63 -6.76 -34.93
C THR A 112 10.70 -6.38 -33.78
N ALA A 113 10.44 -7.30 -32.84
CA ALA A 113 9.62 -7.03 -31.66
C ALA A 113 10.21 -5.96 -30.75
N TYR A 114 11.51 -6.08 -30.45
CA TYR A 114 12.22 -5.14 -29.59
C TYR A 114 12.30 -3.74 -30.23
N GLN A 115 12.61 -3.67 -31.53
CA GLN A 115 12.66 -2.40 -32.26
C GLN A 115 11.27 -1.77 -32.42
N ALA A 116 10.23 -2.57 -32.66
CA ALA A 116 8.83 -2.10 -32.68
C ALA A 116 8.40 -1.57 -31.30
N LEU A 117 8.83 -2.19 -30.20
CA LEU A 117 8.52 -1.70 -28.85
C LEU A 117 9.22 -0.37 -28.54
N LYS A 118 10.48 -0.24 -28.96
CA LYS A 118 11.30 0.96 -28.77
C LYS A 118 10.77 2.15 -29.58
N SER A 119 10.19 1.88 -30.74
CA SER A 119 9.60 2.88 -31.64
C SER A 119 8.10 3.11 -31.40
N ALA A 120 7.42 2.20 -30.69
CA ALA A 120 6.02 2.36 -30.36
C ALA A 120 5.82 3.63 -29.51
N PRO A 121 4.81 4.46 -29.83
CA PRO A 121 4.45 5.55 -28.95
C PRO A 121 4.12 4.95 -27.58
N ARG A 122 4.73 5.49 -26.52
CA ARG A 122 4.37 5.10 -25.15
C ARG A 122 2.87 5.26 -25.03
N VAL A 123 2.15 4.14 -24.90
CA VAL A 123 0.70 4.16 -24.71
C VAL A 123 0.48 4.94 -23.43
N LYS A 124 -0.06 6.15 -23.55
CA LYS A 124 -0.55 6.90 -22.40
C LYS A 124 -1.79 6.14 -21.95
N PRO A 125 -1.79 5.46 -20.79
CA PRO A 125 -2.97 4.77 -20.34
C PRO A 125 -4.07 5.81 -20.15
N THR A 126 -5.17 5.71 -20.88
CA THR A 126 -6.38 6.48 -20.60
C THR A 126 -6.99 5.91 -19.34
N VAL A 127 -6.58 6.43 -18.18
CA VAL A 127 -7.17 6.05 -16.91
C VAL A 127 -8.56 6.67 -16.80
N GLY A 128 -9.57 5.84 -16.56
CA GLY A 128 -10.94 6.29 -16.30
C GLY A 128 -11.01 7.27 -15.14
N ALA A 129 -11.79 8.34 -15.34
CA ALA A 129 -12.25 9.31 -14.34
C ALA A 129 -11.19 9.76 -13.31
N GLY A 130 -10.09 10.35 -13.76
CA GLY A 130 -9.05 10.83 -12.83
C GLY A 130 -7.91 11.62 -13.43
N GLY A 131 -8.15 12.46 -14.45
CA GLY A 131 -7.15 13.38 -15.02
C GLY A 131 -5.96 12.71 -15.73
N GLU A 132 -5.36 13.42 -16.68
CA GLU A 132 -4.14 12.94 -17.36
C GLU A 132 -2.96 12.92 -16.39
N ARG A 133 -2.54 11.73 -15.96
CA ARG A 133 -1.29 11.59 -15.23
C ARG A 133 -0.13 11.51 -16.22
N GLN A 134 0.48 12.66 -16.53
CA GLN A 134 1.72 12.68 -17.29
C GLN A 134 2.82 11.99 -16.48
N SER A 135 3.27 10.82 -16.94
CA SER A 135 4.50 10.20 -16.46
C SER A 135 5.64 11.20 -16.69
N LYS A 136 6.11 11.83 -15.62
CA LYS A 136 7.31 12.66 -15.66
C LYS A 136 8.51 11.71 -15.74
N SER A 137 9.39 11.97 -16.71
CA SER A 137 10.69 11.31 -16.74
C SER A 137 11.45 11.66 -15.46
N VAL A 138 11.89 10.65 -14.71
CA VAL A 138 12.76 10.85 -13.54
C VAL A 138 14.19 11.04 -14.04
N ASP A 139 14.82 12.14 -13.65
CA ASP A 139 16.25 12.36 -13.86
C ASP A 139 17.03 11.75 -12.69
N PHE A 140 17.89 10.78 -12.98
CA PHE A 140 18.74 10.10 -11.99
C PHE A 140 20.15 10.68 -11.91
N ALA A 141 20.54 11.56 -12.84
CA ALA A 141 21.91 12.04 -12.94
C ALA A 141 22.33 12.84 -11.69
N GLY A 142 23.47 12.47 -11.10
CA GLY A 142 24.03 13.14 -9.92
C GLY A 142 23.20 13.00 -8.64
N LYS A 143 22.23 12.08 -8.59
CA LYS A 143 21.35 11.88 -7.43
C LYS A 143 21.78 10.67 -6.59
N THR A 144 21.62 10.80 -5.28
CA THR A 144 21.79 9.70 -4.32
C THR A 144 20.55 8.83 -4.28
N TYR A 145 20.67 7.59 -4.77
CA TYR A 145 19.59 6.60 -4.80
C TYR A 145 19.68 5.67 -3.59
N LEU A 146 18.64 5.68 -2.74
CA LEU A 146 18.49 4.68 -1.70
C LEU A 146 18.05 3.36 -2.34
N ALA A 147 18.96 2.38 -2.33
CA ALA A 147 18.70 1.06 -2.86
C ALA A 147 17.46 0.41 -2.22
N PRO A 148 16.70 -0.42 -2.96
CA PRO A 148 15.65 -1.25 -2.40
C PRO A 148 16.27 -2.33 -1.52
N LEU A 149 15.91 -2.35 -0.24
CA LEU A 149 16.49 -3.27 0.74
C LEU A 149 15.38 -4.10 1.39
N THR A 150 15.18 -5.32 0.92
CA THR A 150 14.17 -6.23 1.51
C THR A 150 14.44 -6.44 3.00
N THR A 151 13.38 -6.47 3.81
CA THR A 151 13.33 -6.62 5.28
C THR A 151 13.76 -5.39 6.10
N VAL A 152 14.50 -4.44 5.52
CA VAL A 152 15.04 -3.28 6.26
C VAL A 152 14.64 -1.92 5.65
N GLY A 153 14.34 -1.87 4.35
CA GLY A 153 14.03 -0.68 3.54
C GLY A 153 12.62 -0.12 3.70
N ASN A 154 12.02 -0.30 4.88
CA ASN A 154 10.64 0.10 5.15
C ASN A 154 10.47 1.63 5.18
N LEU A 155 9.21 2.10 5.15
CA LEU A 155 8.90 3.52 5.06
C LEU A 155 9.57 4.39 6.16
N PRO A 156 9.53 4.03 7.46
CA PRO A 156 10.29 4.76 8.48
C PRO A 156 11.79 4.91 8.17
N PHE A 157 12.45 3.84 7.74
CA PHE A 157 13.88 3.88 7.40
C PHE A 157 14.14 4.83 6.23
N ARG A 158 13.36 4.73 5.14
CA ARG A 158 13.51 5.62 3.98
C ARG A 158 13.29 7.08 4.32
N ARG A 159 12.37 7.39 5.25
CA ARG A 159 12.17 8.77 5.75
C ARG A 159 13.38 9.32 6.48
N VAL A 160 14.08 8.49 7.25
CA VAL A 160 15.36 8.87 7.88
C VAL A 160 16.40 9.14 6.80
N CYS A 161 16.54 8.25 5.81
CA CYS A 161 17.47 8.44 4.70
C CYS A 161 17.18 9.72 3.88
N LYS A 162 15.91 10.04 3.60
CA LYS A 162 15.53 11.32 2.97
C LYS A 162 16.02 12.51 3.78
N ARG A 163 15.87 12.49 5.11
CA ARG A 163 16.37 13.56 6.00
C ARG A 163 17.90 13.67 6.01
N LEU A 164 18.60 12.56 5.75
CA LEU A 164 20.06 12.48 5.71
C LEU A 164 20.64 12.74 4.30
N GLY A 165 19.81 13.11 3.32
CA GLY A 165 20.27 13.53 2.00
C GLY A 165 20.04 12.54 0.85
N ALA A 166 19.23 11.48 1.04
CA ALA A 166 18.80 10.68 -0.09
C ALA A 166 17.90 11.50 -1.03
N ASP A 167 18.20 11.51 -2.32
CA ASP A 167 17.41 12.21 -3.33
C ASP A 167 16.22 11.35 -3.77
N ILE A 168 16.49 10.08 -4.07
CA ILE A 168 15.53 9.11 -4.58
C ILE A 168 15.38 7.97 -3.58
N THR A 169 14.14 7.57 -3.31
CA THR A 169 13.85 6.36 -2.52
C THR A 169 13.15 5.32 -3.35
N CYS A 170 13.41 4.05 -3.04
CA CYS A 170 12.69 2.92 -3.60
C CYS A 170 12.18 2.03 -2.47
N GLY A 171 10.94 1.55 -2.61
CA GLY A 171 10.36 0.58 -1.68
C GLY A 171 11.12 -0.73 -1.65
N GLU A 172 10.80 -1.57 -0.66
CA GLU A 172 11.26 -2.96 -0.65
C GLU A 172 10.70 -3.72 -1.86
N MET A 173 11.33 -4.85 -2.19
CA MET A 173 10.86 -5.72 -3.27
C MET A 173 9.45 -6.23 -2.99
N ALA A 174 8.52 -5.96 -3.91
CA ALA A 174 7.16 -6.48 -3.85
C ALA A 174 6.92 -7.57 -4.91
N MET A 175 6.29 -8.68 -4.51
CA MET A 175 5.89 -9.76 -5.40
C MET A 175 4.65 -9.34 -6.21
N ALA A 176 4.79 -9.33 -7.54
CA ALA A 176 3.72 -8.89 -8.44
C ALA A 176 2.42 -9.71 -8.29
N SER A 177 2.53 -11.02 -8.04
CA SER A 177 1.37 -11.90 -7.79
C SER A 177 0.58 -11.48 -6.54
N ASN A 178 1.28 -11.24 -5.43
CA ASN A 178 0.68 -10.91 -4.15
C ASN A 178 -0.02 -9.54 -4.19
N LEU A 179 0.55 -8.59 -4.95
CA LEU A 179 -0.08 -7.31 -5.23
C LEU A 179 -1.41 -7.49 -5.99
N LEU A 180 -1.43 -8.31 -7.04
CA LEU A 180 -2.64 -8.63 -7.81
C LEU A 180 -3.69 -9.41 -7.02
N GLU A 181 -3.30 -10.12 -5.97
CA GLU A 181 -4.22 -10.80 -5.03
C GLU A 181 -4.78 -9.85 -3.95
N GLY A 182 -4.32 -8.60 -3.92
CA GLY A 182 -4.75 -7.62 -2.92
C GLY A 182 -4.28 -7.98 -1.51
N GLN A 183 -3.11 -8.62 -1.38
CA GLN A 183 -2.53 -8.99 -0.10
C GLN A 183 -2.06 -7.75 0.67
N GLN A 184 -2.59 -7.53 1.87
CA GLN A 184 -2.36 -6.27 2.61
C GLN A 184 -0.91 -6.07 3.02
N SER A 185 -0.19 -7.14 3.37
CA SER A 185 1.23 -7.07 3.74
C SER A 185 2.08 -6.59 2.57
N GLU A 186 1.81 -7.08 1.36
CA GLU A 186 2.53 -6.69 0.15
C GLU A 186 2.26 -5.23 -0.22
N TRP A 187 0.99 -4.82 -0.16
CA TRP A 187 0.59 -3.44 -0.41
C TRP A 187 1.17 -2.44 0.59
N ALA A 188 1.54 -2.89 1.79
CA ALA A 188 2.20 -2.02 2.77
C ALA A 188 3.59 -1.57 2.30
N LEU A 189 4.27 -2.34 1.44
CA LEU A 189 5.58 -2.02 0.87
C LEU A 189 5.51 -0.83 -0.09
N LEU A 190 4.33 -0.60 -0.68
CA LEU A 190 4.09 0.47 -1.66
C LEU A 190 3.88 1.85 -1.03
N ARG A 191 3.74 1.94 0.29
CA ARG A 191 3.42 3.19 0.97
C ARG A 191 4.50 4.24 0.75
N ARG A 192 4.05 5.45 0.41
CA ARG A 192 4.89 6.64 0.20
C ARG A 192 4.59 7.70 1.24
N HIS A 193 5.59 8.30 1.86
CA HIS A 193 5.41 9.48 2.72
C HIS A 193 5.57 10.78 1.92
N PRO A 194 4.89 11.89 2.28
CA PRO A 194 5.00 13.16 1.55
C PRO A 194 6.43 13.74 1.42
N SER A 195 7.37 13.31 2.26
CA SER A 195 8.78 13.72 2.16
C SER A 195 9.59 12.97 1.10
N GLU A 196 9.01 11.96 0.45
CA GLU A 196 9.65 11.23 -0.63
C GLU A 196 9.29 11.91 -1.94
N ASP A 197 10.12 12.87 -2.37
CA ASP A 197 9.87 13.69 -3.57
C ASP A 197 9.94 12.86 -4.86
N ILE A 198 10.86 11.90 -4.91
CA ILE A 198 11.02 10.91 -5.98
C ILE A 198 10.98 9.53 -5.33
N PHE A 199 9.90 8.80 -5.57
CA PHE A 199 9.65 7.47 -4.99
C PHE A 199 9.35 6.45 -6.07
N GLY A 200 10.04 5.31 -6.01
CA GLY A 200 9.75 4.16 -6.85
C GLY A 200 9.34 2.92 -6.07
N VAL A 201 8.74 1.99 -6.80
CA VAL A 201 8.40 0.67 -6.31
C VAL A 201 9.19 -0.36 -7.11
N GLN A 202 9.89 -1.24 -6.40
CA GLN A 202 10.52 -2.41 -7.01
C GLN A 202 9.53 -3.59 -7.01
N ILE A 203 9.26 -4.15 -8.18
CA ILE A 203 8.45 -5.36 -8.34
C ILE A 203 9.27 -6.54 -8.84
N CYS A 204 8.86 -7.74 -8.45
CA CYS A 204 9.47 -9.00 -8.86
C CYS A 204 8.41 -10.00 -9.35
N GLY A 205 8.77 -10.78 -10.37
CA GLY A 205 7.96 -11.86 -10.91
C GLY A 205 8.54 -12.46 -12.20
N ALA A 206 8.26 -13.74 -12.43
CA ALA A 206 8.81 -14.49 -13.56
C ALA A 206 7.92 -14.47 -14.83
N ASN A 207 6.66 -14.05 -14.71
CA ASN A 207 5.69 -14.11 -15.81
C ASN A 207 5.42 -12.71 -16.39
N PRO A 208 5.71 -12.45 -17.69
CA PRO A 208 5.50 -11.15 -18.31
C PRO A 208 4.05 -10.63 -18.22
N GLN A 209 3.05 -11.51 -18.30
CA GLN A 209 1.63 -11.15 -18.16
C GLN A 209 1.28 -10.71 -16.74
N VAL A 210 1.89 -11.35 -15.74
CA VAL A 210 1.74 -10.95 -14.32
C VAL A 210 2.40 -9.59 -14.10
N MET A 211 3.62 -9.41 -14.61
CA MET A 211 4.36 -8.15 -14.48
C MET A 211 3.66 -6.99 -15.19
N SER A 212 3.16 -7.19 -16.41
CA SER A 212 2.41 -6.19 -17.18
C SER A 212 1.13 -5.75 -16.46
N ARG A 213 0.35 -6.70 -15.93
CA ARG A 213 -0.85 -6.40 -15.12
C ARG A 213 -0.50 -5.62 -13.85
N CYS A 214 0.56 -6.04 -13.16
CA CYS A 214 1.02 -5.35 -11.96
C CYS A 214 1.45 -3.91 -12.27
N ALA A 215 2.20 -3.70 -13.36
CA ALA A 215 2.60 -2.36 -13.79
C ALA A 215 1.40 -1.46 -14.12
N GLN A 216 0.38 -1.99 -14.82
CA GLN A 216 -0.87 -1.27 -15.07
C GLN A 216 -1.57 -0.89 -13.75
N LEU A 217 -1.74 -1.85 -12.84
CA LEU A 217 -2.37 -1.64 -11.55
C LEU A 217 -1.67 -0.54 -10.75
N LEU A 218 -0.33 -0.60 -10.65
CA LEU A 218 0.45 0.40 -9.93
C LEU A 218 0.34 1.79 -10.57
N HIS A 219 0.38 1.87 -11.89
CA HIS A 219 0.24 3.14 -12.60
C HIS A 219 -1.13 3.80 -12.35
N GLU A 220 -2.20 3.02 -12.37
CA GLU A 220 -3.58 3.51 -12.25
C GLU A 220 -3.99 3.81 -10.81
N THR A 221 -3.41 3.11 -9.82
CA THR A 221 -3.91 3.14 -8.43
C THR A 221 -2.92 3.68 -7.41
N CYS A 222 -1.63 3.78 -7.76
CA CYS A 222 -0.59 4.20 -6.83
C CYS A 222 0.07 5.50 -7.28
N SER A 223 0.49 6.30 -6.30
CA SER A 223 1.38 7.43 -6.47
C SER A 223 2.85 6.99 -6.45
N VAL A 224 3.40 6.75 -7.64
CA VAL A 224 4.79 6.35 -7.88
C VAL A 224 5.38 7.17 -9.03
N ASP A 225 6.68 7.45 -8.96
CA ASP A 225 7.41 8.21 -9.98
C ASP A 225 8.10 7.27 -10.99
N PHE A 226 8.48 6.07 -10.55
CA PHE A 226 9.00 5.00 -11.40
C PHE A 226 8.65 3.61 -10.85
N ILE A 227 8.70 2.62 -11.75
CA ILE A 227 8.61 1.20 -11.40
C ILE A 227 9.96 0.58 -11.74
N ASP A 228 10.56 -0.08 -10.76
CA ASP A 228 11.80 -0.84 -10.92
C ASP A 228 11.47 -2.34 -11.00
N VAL A 229 12.24 -3.08 -11.80
CA VAL A 229 12.06 -4.53 -11.93
C VAL A 229 13.28 -5.22 -11.34
N ASN A 230 13.06 -6.01 -10.29
CA ASN A 230 14.14 -6.79 -9.70
C ASN A 230 14.56 -7.90 -10.67
N MET A 231 15.82 -7.85 -11.11
CA MET A 231 16.46 -8.84 -11.97
C MET A 231 17.76 -9.38 -11.35
N GLY A 232 17.93 -9.25 -10.03
CA GLY A 232 19.19 -9.56 -9.35
C GLY A 232 19.09 -10.55 -8.18
N CYS A 233 17.88 -10.81 -7.66
CA CYS A 233 17.64 -11.78 -6.59
C CYS A 233 17.53 -13.22 -7.11
#